data_AF-A0A2D4P3F8-F1
#
_entry.id   AF-A0A2D4P3F8-F1
#
_cell.length_a   1.000
_cell.length_b   1.000
_cell.length_c   1.000
_cell.angle_alpha   90.00
_cell.angle_beta   90.00
_cell.angle_gamma   90.00
#
_symmetry.space_group_name_H-M   'P 1'
#
loop_
_entity.id
_entity.type
_entity.pdbx_description
1 polymer ?
#
loop_
_entity_poly.entity_id
_entity_poly.type
_entity_poly.pdbx_seq_one_letter_code
_entity_poly.pdbx_strand_id
1 'polypeptide(L)'
;LAVKIHNILYPYRFTKKMIDSLQVLNQVDNKFIACLINTREDENEHADGNLLVLVDQHAAHERVRLEQLITESYGKQHEALGKKKLLASTLSPPLEIDVTEDQRRLLWCCHKSLENLGLELLFPKNNLSQILVGKVPLCFM
;
A
#
# COMPACT_ATOMS: atom_id res chain seq x y z
N LEU A 1 -19.04 0.81 -38.16
CA LEU A 1 -18.09 1.22 -37.10
C LEU A 1 -17.54 -0.05 -36.46
N ALA A 2 -16.28 -0.39 -36.75
CA ALA A 2 -15.63 -1.56 -36.15
C ALA A 2 -14.90 -1.10 -34.89
N VAL A 3 -15.35 -1.56 -33.72
CA VAL A 3 -14.67 -1.31 -32.44
C VAL A 3 -13.73 -2.48 -32.18
N LYS A 4 -12.44 -2.21 -32.07
CA LYS A 4 -11.44 -3.23 -31.73
C LYS A 4 -11.53 -3.52 -30.23
N ILE A 5 -11.95 -4.72 -29.87
CA ILE A 5 -12.06 -5.16 -28.47
C ILE A 5 -10.78 -5.90 -28.08
N HIS A 6 -10.10 -5.41 -27.05
CA HIS A 6 -8.99 -6.12 -26.40
C HIS A 6 -9.56 -7.08 -25.37
N ASN A 7 -9.05 -8.31 -25.32
CA ASN A 7 -9.56 -9.36 -24.43
C ASN A 7 -8.40 -10.03 -23.66
N ILE A 8 -8.70 -11.00 -22.80
CA ILE A 8 -7.71 -11.70 -21.97
C ILE A 8 -6.64 -12.41 -22.83
N LEU A 9 -7.01 -12.88 -24.04
CA LEU A 9 -6.10 -13.55 -24.98
C LEU A 9 -5.17 -12.56 -25.70
N TYR A 10 -5.61 -11.31 -25.86
CA TYR A 10 -4.85 -10.21 -26.45
C TYR A 10 -4.92 -8.98 -25.54
N PRO A 11 -4.25 -9.05 -24.37
CA PRO A 11 -4.37 -8.04 -23.34
C PRO A 11 -3.78 -6.72 -23.83
N TYR A 12 -4.49 -5.62 -23.54
CA TYR A 12 -3.95 -4.30 -23.77
C TYR A 12 -2.98 -3.93 -22.64
N ARG A 13 -1.77 -3.49 -23.00
CA ARG A 13 -0.76 -3.03 -22.03
C ARG A 13 -0.83 -1.51 -21.92
N PHE A 14 -1.24 -1.03 -20.76
CA PHE A 14 -1.21 0.39 -20.44
C PHE A 14 0.19 0.79 -19.99
N THR A 15 0.69 1.92 -20.47
CA THR A 15 1.90 2.56 -19.94
C THR A 15 1.52 3.68 -18.98
N LYS A 16 2.46 4.10 -18.12
CA LYS A 16 2.19 5.19 -17.17
C LYS A 16 1.85 6.51 -17.89
N LYS A 17 2.51 6.80 -19.01
CA LYS A 17 2.27 8.01 -19.82
C LYS A 17 0.85 8.08 -20.37
N MET A 18 0.28 6.93 -20.71
CA MET A 18 -1.11 6.87 -21.21
C MET A 18 -2.14 7.27 -20.16
N ILE A 19 -1.82 7.12 -18.87
CA ILE A 19 -2.70 7.59 -17.80
C ILE A 19 -2.74 9.12 -17.75
N ASP A 20 -1.69 9.81 -18.20
CA ASP A 20 -1.64 11.28 -18.22
C ASP A 20 -2.61 11.87 -19.25
N SER A 21 -2.95 11.13 -20.31
CA SER A 21 -3.94 11.52 -21.33
C SER A 21 -5.36 11.02 -21.03
N LEU A 22 -5.59 10.43 -19.85
CA LEU A 22 -6.87 9.87 -19.46
C LEU A 22 -7.88 10.97 -19.18
N GLN A 23 -8.98 10.96 -19.93
CA GLN A 23 -10.11 11.86 -19.75
C GLN A 23 -11.32 11.09 -19.22
N VAL A 24 -11.83 11.48 -18.05
CA VAL A 24 -13.09 10.93 -17.52
C VAL A 24 -14.26 11.45 -18.35
N LEU A 25 -15.08 10.55 -18.87
CA LEU A 25 -16.30 10.88 -19.61
C LEU A 25 -17.50 10.93 -18.67
N ASN A 26 -17.79 9.81 -18.00
CA ASN A 26 -18.89 9.70 -17.05
C ASN A 26 -18.77 8.43 -16.19
N GLN A 27 -19.65 8.30 -15.19
CA GLN A 27 -19.86 7.07 -14.45
C GLN A 27 -20.91 6.18 -15.14
N VAL A 28 -20.74 4.88 -15.04
CA VAL A 28 -21.66 3.86 -15.58
C VAL A 28 -22.09 2.92 -14.45
N ASP A 29 -23.41 2.78 -14.29
CA ASP A 29 -24.06 1.88 -13.30
C ASP A 29 -23.60 2.07 -11.84
N ASN A 30 -23.09 3.26 -11.48
CA ASN A 30 -22.49 3.53 -10.16
C ASN A 30 -21.38 2.53 -9.76
N LYS A 31 -20.75 1.88 -10.74
CA LYS A 31 -19.71 0.85 -10.53
C LYS A 31 -18.44 1.14 -11.33
N PHE A 32 -18.60 1.68 -12.53
CA PHE A 32 -17.50 1.91 -13.45
C PHE A 32 -17.33 3.40 -13.76
N ILE A 33 -16.09 3.80 -13.97
CA ILE A 33 -15.74 5.10 -14.52
C ILE A 33 -15.36 4.88 -15.98
N ALA A 34 -16.09 5.51 -16.90
CA ALA A 34 -15.78 5.47 -18.32
C ALA A 34 -14.78 6.58 -18.65
N CYS A 35 -13.65 6.18 -19.22
CA CYS A 35 -12.53 7.05 -19.52
C CYS A 35 -12.11 6.90 -20.98
N LEU A 36 -11.64 7.98 -21.57
CA LEU A 36 -11.02 8.00 -22.88
C LEU A 36 -9.51 8.16 -22.72
N ILE A 37 -8.72 7.33 -23.39
CA ILE A 37 -7.27 7.43 -23.41
C ILE A 37 -6.81 7.65 -24.85
N ASN A 38 -5.96 8.65 -25.05
CA ASN A 38 -5.37 8.92 -26.36
C ASN A 38 -4.18 7.99 -26.60
N THR A 39 -4.19 7.22 -27.69
CA THR A 39 -3.11 6.27 -28.04
C THR A 39 -2.14 6.80 -29.10
N ARG A 40 -2.16 8.10 -29.39
CA ARG A 40 -1.35 8.73 -30.46
C ARG A 40 0.16 8.80 -30.21
N GLU A 41 0.65 8.38 -29.05
CA GLU A 41 2.07 8.54 -28.67
C GLU A 41 2.99 7.37 -29.08
N ASP A 42 2.45 6.27 -29.61
CA ASP A 42 3.30 5.22 -30.17
C ASP A 42 3.59 5.56 -31.64
N GLU A 43 4.88 5.69 -31.99
CA GLU A 43 5.45 6.04 -33.32
C GLU A 43 5.06 5.08 -34.47
N ASN A 44 4.05 4.24 -34.30
CA ASN A 44 3.42 3.44 -35.33
C ASN A 44 2.20 4.19 -35.88
N GLU A 45 2.33 4.70 -37.11
CA GLU A 45 1.38 5.52 -37.89
C GLU A 45 0.00 4.86 -38.18
N HIS A 46 -0.43 3.87 -37.41
CA HIS A 46 -1.66 3.10 -37.64
C HIS A 46 -2.63 3.05 -36.45
N ALA A 47 -2.33 3.69 -35.32
CA ALA A 47 -3.19 3.73 -34.15
C ALA A 47 -3.70 5.14 -33.83
N ASP A 48 -4.31 5.82 -34.82
CA ASP A 48 -5.07 7.07 -34.59
C ASP A 48 -6.42 6.75 -33.93
N GLY A 49 -6.35 6.27 -32.69
CA GLY A 49 -7.49 5.77 -31.94
C GLY A 49 -7.58 6.39 -30.56
N ASN A 50 -8.81 6.68 -30.13
CA ASN A 50 -9.11 6.85 -28.72
C ASN A 50 -9.54 5.50 -28.16
N LEU A 51 -8.97 5.09 -27.03
CA LEU A 51 -9.35 3.88 -26.32
C LEU A 51 -10.39 4.22 -25.24
N LEU A 52 -11.56 3.61 -25.32
CA LEU A 52 -12.56 3.67 -24.25
C LEU A 52 -12.23 2.61 -23.20
N VAL A 53 -12.05 3.04 -21.95
CA VAL A 53 -11.70 2.20 -20.81
C VAL A 53 -12.79 2.31 -19.75
N LEU A 54 -13.25 1.18 -19.22
CA LEU A 54 -14.10 1.14 -18.04
C LEU A 54 -13.23 0.71 -16.84
N VAL A 55 -13.16 1.58 -15.83
CA VAL A 55 -12.39 1.34 -14.62
C VAL A 55 -13.36 0.96 -13.50
N ASP A 56 -13.15 -0.17 -12.84
CA ASP A 56 -13.88 -0.51 -11.61
C ASP A 56 -13.51 0.51 -10.52
N GLN A 57 -14.50 1.29 -10.09
CA GLN A 57 -14.27 2.41 -9.17
C GLN A 57 -13.83 1.93 -7.78
N HIS A 58 -14.30 0.75 -7.34
CA HIS A 58 -14.00 0.22 -6.02
C HIS A 58 -12.57 -0.28 -5.99
N ALA A 59 -12.21 -1.14 -6.94
CA ALA A 59 -10.84 -1.66 -7.05
C ALA A 59 -9.82 -0.54 -7.28
N ALA A 60 -10.16 0.49 -8.08
CA ALA A 60 -9.28 1.63 -8.30
C ALA A 60 -9.08 2.47 -7.03
N HIS A 61 -10.16 2.80 -6.32
CA HIS A 61 -10.07 3.57 -5.07
C HIS A 61 -9.29 2.79 -4.00
N GLU A 62 -9.57 1.50 -3.80
CA GLU A 62 -8.84 0.68 -2.85
C GLU A 62 -7.35 0.61 -3.17
N ARG A 63 -6.98 0.51 -4.45
CA ARG A 63 -5.58 0.50 -4.89
C ARG A 63 -4.88 1.82 -4.57
N VAL A 64 -5.50 2.96 -4.87
CA VAL A 64 -4.94 4.29 -4.57
C VAL A 64 -4.78 4.47 -3.07
N ARG A 65 -5.82 4.12 -2.29
CA ARG A 65 -5.79 4.22 -0.83
C ARG A 65 -4.69 3.36 -0.21
N LEU A 66 -4.51 2.13 -0.71
CA LEU A 66 -3.46 1.23 -0.25
C LEU A 66 -2.07 1.82 -0.51
N GLU A 67 -1.81 2.33 -1.71
CA GLU A 67 -0.50 2.92 -2.06
C GLU A 67 -0.20 4.17 -1.21
N GLN A 68 -1.22 4.99 -0.91
CA GLN A 68 -1.09 6.13 0.01
C GLN A 68 -0.74 5.65 1.42
N LEU A 69 -1.51 4.70 1.96
CA LEU A 69 -1.28 4.14 3.30
C LEU A 69 0.12 3.52 3.42
N ILE A 70 0.59 2.79 2.40
CA ILE A 70 1.95 2.26 2.37
C ILE A 70 2.97 3.40 2.36
N THR A 71 2.76 4.43 1.53
CA THR A 71 3.69 5.56 1.44
C THR A 71 3.80 6.33 2.76
N GLU A 72 2.69 6.50 3.46
CA GLU A 72 2.61 7.22 4.73
C GLU A 72 3.07 6.39 5.92
N SER A 73 2.81 5.08 5.92
CA SER A 73 3.10 4.21 7.06
C SER A 73 4.57 3.80 7.14
N TYR A 74 5.30 3.79 6.03
CA TYR A 74 6.71 3.38 6.00
C TYR A 74 7.65 4.59 5.99
N GLY A 75 8.72 4.52 6.79
CA GLY A 75 9.73 5.59 6.81
C GLY A 75 10.49 5.69 5.50
N LYS A 76 10.87 6.91 5.12
CA LYS A 76 11.81 7.21 4.01
C LYS A 76 13.23 6.76 4.38
N GLN A 77 13.48 5.47 4.55
CA GLN A 77 14.83 4.95 4.79
C GLN A 77 15.52 4.50 3.50
N HIS A 78 16.83 4.76 3.46
CA HIS A 78 17.76 4.50 2.36
C HIS A 78 17.57 3.11 1.73
N GLU A 79 17.37 3.11 0.41
CA GLU A 79 17.23 1.92 -0.46
C GLU A 79 18.42 0.93 -0.36
N ALA A 80 19.51 1.30 0.31
CA ALA A 80 20.73 0.52 0.44
C ALA A 80 20.59 -0.79 1.25
N LEU A 81 19.53 -0.96 2.07
CA LEU A 81 19.37 -2.14 2.95
C LEU A 81 18.09 -2.95 2.70
N GLY A 82 17.27 -2.57 1.72
CA GLY A 82 16.11 -3.35 1.24
C GLY A 82 14.98 -3.61 2.24
N LYS A 83 15.07 -3.14 3.50
CA LYS A 83 14.06 -3.35 4.53
C LYS A 83 13.32 -2.05 4.86
N LYS A 84 12.04 -1.99 4.46
CA LYS A 84 11.15 -0.90 4.84
C LYS A 84 10.74 -1.06 6.31
N LYS A 85 10.98 -0.04 7.13
CA LYS A 85 10.57 0.02 8.53
C LYS A 85 9.29 0.86 8.65
N LEU A 86 8.29 0.37 9.38
CA LEU A 86 7.09 1.16 9.69
C LEU A 86 7.46 2.33 10.61
N LEU A 87 6.83 3.47 10.37
CA LEU A 87 6.87 4.61 11.27
C LEU A 87 6.24 4.20 12.61
N ALA A 88 6.77 4.77 13.69
CA ALA A 88 6.34 4.46 15.04
C ALA A 88 6.07 5.75 15.83
N SER A 89 5.07 5.69 16.72
CA SER A 89 4.75 6.71 17.71
C SER A 89 5.18 6.24 19.10
N THR A 90 5.74 7.14 19.90
CA THR A 90 6.20 6.84 21.26
C THR A 90 5.05 6.96 22.25
N LEU A 91 4.93 5.98 23.14
CA LEU A 91 4.00 5.98 24.27
C LEU A 91 4.70 6.53 25.52
N SER A 92 4.08 7.52 26.17
CA SER A 92 4.56 8.09 27.43
C SER A 92 3.39 8.28 28.40
N PRO A 93 3.35 7.54 29.53
CA PRO A 93 4.29 6.49 29.92
C PRO A 93 4.17 5.23 29.01
N PRO A 94 5.18 4.33 28.99
CA PRO A 94 5.09 3.04 28.31
C PRO A 94 3.88 2.24 28.78
N LEU A 95 3.24 1.51 27.86
CA LEU A 95 2.08 0.67 28.19
C LEU A 95 2.52 -0.65 28.81
N GLU A 96 2.06 -0.94 30.02
CA GLU A 96 2.29 -2.20 30.73
C GLU A 96 1.33 -3.30 30.23
N ILE A 97 1.88 -4.47 29.90
CA ILE A 97 1.10 -5.65 29.49
C ILE A 97 1.56 -6.85 30.30
N ASP A 98 0.61 -7.51 30.96
CA ASP A 98 0.82 -8.79 31.62
C ASP A 98 0.89 -9.92 30.57
N VAL A 99 1.92 -10.75 30.68
CA VAL A 99 2.19 -11.86 29.76
C VAL A 99 2.63 -13.10 30.54
N THR A 100 2.37 -14.27 29.97
CA THR A 100 2.96 -15.52 30.47
C THR A 100 4.46 -15.59 30.16
N GLU A 101 5.20 -16.45 30.85
CA GLU A 101 6.63 -16.66 30.59
C GLU A 101 6.89 -17.11 29.14
N ASP A 102 6.03 -18.00 28.61
CA ASP A 102 6.12 -18.45 27.22
C ASP A 102 5.88 -17.32 26.22
N GLN A 103 4.88 -16.47 26.46
CA GLN A 103 4.61 -15.30 25.63
C GLN A 103 5.79 -14.32 25.66
N ARG A 104 6.35 -14.06 26.85
CA ARG A 104 7.53 -13.20 27.00
C ARG A 104 8.72 -13.75 26.25
N ARG A 105 8.97 -15.06 26.29
CA ARG A 105 10.04 -15.72 25.54
C ARG A 105 9.82 -15.60 24.02
N LEU A 106 8.59 -15.80 23.54
CA LEU A 106 8.25 -15.63 22.13
C LEU A 106 8.49 -14.19 21.66
N LEU A 107 8.01 -13.21 22.42
CA LEU A 107 8.20 -11.78 22.14
C LEU A 107 9.67 -11.39 22.16
N TRP A 108 10.46 -11.95 23.08
CA TRP A 108 11.90 -11.78 23.09
C TRP A 108 12.56 -12.36 21.83
N CYS A 109 12.15 -13.54 21.37
CA CYS A 109 12.69 -14.13 20.14
C CYS A 109 12.38 -13.29 18.89
N CYS A 110 11.22 -12.64 18.83
CA CYS A 110 10.79 -11.87 17.66
C CYS A 110 10.92 -10.34 17.78
N HIS A 111 11.42 -9.79 18.90
CA HIS A 111 11.45 -8.34 19.17
C HIS A 111 12.08 -7.53 18.03
N LYS A 112 13.20 -8.00 17.45
CA LYS A 112 13.85 -7.32 16.31
C LYS A 112 12.96 -7.22 15.06
N SER A 113 12.11 -8.22 14.84
CA SER A 113 11.14 -8.21 13.74
C SER A 113 10.02 -7.23 14.04
N LEU A 114 9.52 -7.22 15.29
CA LEU A 114 8.50 -6.30 15.76
C LEU A 114 8.97 -4.84 15.71
N GLU A 115 10.24 -4.56 16.00
CA GLU A 115 10.83 -3.23 15.85
C GLU A 115 10.74 -2.73 14.41
N ASN A 116 10.94 -3.59 13.41
CA ASN A 116 10.77 -3.22 12.00
C ASN A 116 9.31 -2.90 11.65
N LEU A 117 8.37 -3.47 12.40
CA LEU A 117 6.94 -3.16 12.31
C LEU A 117 6.55 -1.93 13.15
N GLY A 118 7.51 -1.22 13.77
CA GLY A 118 7.23 -0.03 14.56
C GLY A 118 6.81 -0.31 16.01
N LEU A 119 6.95 -1.56 16.47
CA LEU A 119 6.67 -1.97 17.85
C LEU A 119 7.97 -2.05 18.66
N GLU A 120 8.11 -1.22 19.69
CA GLU A 120 9.23 -1.27 20.62
C GLU A 120 8.79 -1.90 21.94
N LEU A 121 9.40 -3.04 22.28
CA LEU A 121 9.14 -3.77 23.51
C LEU A 121 10.33 -3.67 24.46
N LEU A 122 10.05 -3.36 25.72
CA LEU A 122 11.02 -3.35 26.81
C LEU A 122 10.71 -4.52 27.75
N PHE A 123 11.76 -5.18 28.22
CA PHE A 123 11.65 -6.36 29.08
C PHE A 123 12.29 -6.08 30.44
N PRO A 124 11.51 -5.69 31.46
CA PRO A 124 12.03 -5.43 32.80
C PRO A 124 12.68 -6.68 33.39
N LYS A 125 13.88 -6.56 33.97
CA LYS A 125 14.55 -7.69 34.64
C LYS A 125 13.87 -8.11 35.93
N ASN A 126 13.17 -7.18 36.57
CA ASN A 126 12.60 -7.37 37.90
C ASN A 126 11.21 -8.02 37.87
N ASN A 127 10.57 -8.10 36.70
CA ASN A 127 9.25 -8.70 36.54
C ASN A 127 9.21 -9.59 35.29
N LEU A 128 9.10 -10.90 35.49
CA LEU A 128 9.08 -11.88 34.40
C LEU A 128 7.68 -12.08 33.80
N SER A 129 6.64 -11.53 34.43
CA SER A 129 5.24 -11.63 33.98
C SER A 129 4.78 -10.37 33.25
N GLN A 130 5.68 -9.43 32.96
CA GLN A 130 5.35 -8.15 32.34
C GLN A 130 6.33 -7.76 31.24
N ILE A 131 5.80 -7.00 30.29
CA ILE A 131 6.54 -6.27 29.26
C ILE A 131 6.01 -4.85 29.19
N LEU A 132 6.83 -3.93 28.69
CA LEU A 132 6.41 -2.55 28.42
C LEU A 132 6.44 -2.29 26.92
N VAL A 133 5.40 -1.66 26.39
CA VAL A 133 5.37 -1.17 25.01
C VAL A 133 5.75 0.30 25.02
N GLY A 134 6.95 0.60 24.50
CA GLY A 134 7.48 1.97 24.40
C GLY A 134 7.05 2.69 23.14
N LYS A 135 6.84 1.96 22.04
CA LYS A 135 6.39 2.50 20.75
C LYS A 135 5.41 1.56 20.05
N VAL A 136 4.50 2.15 19.29
CA VAL A 136 3.52 1.47 18.45
C VAL A 136 3.58 2.00 17.02
N PRO A 137 3.10 1.24 16.01
CA PRO A 137 3.02 1.72 14.64
C PRO A 137 2.24 3.03 14.55
N LEU A 138 2.75 4.01 13.80
CA LEU A 138 2.13 5.33 13.69
C LEU A 138 0.70 5.24 13.12
N CYS A 139 0.45 4.28 12.23
CA CYS A 139 -0.87 4.06 11.62
C CYS A 139 -1.94 3.55 12.58
N PHE A 140 -1.61 3.30 13.86
CA PHE A 140 -2.59 2.98 14.90
C PHE A 140 -3.06 4.21 15.70
N MET A 141 -2.46 5.38 15.48
CA MET A 141 -2.81 6.66 16.12
C MET A 141 -3.57 7.55 15.13
#